data_AF-A0A1E3XEX2-F1
#
_entry.id   AF-A0A1E3XEX2-F1
#
_cell.length_a   1.000
_cell.length_b   1.000
_cell.length_c   1.000
_cell.angle_alpha   90.00
_cell.angle_beta   90.00
_cell.angle_gamma   90.00
#
_symmetry.space_group_name_H-M   'P 1'
#
loop_
_entity.id
_entity.type
_entity.pdbx_description
1 polymer ?
#
loop_
_entity_poly.entity_id
_entity_poly.type
_entity_poly.pdbx_seq_one_letter_code
_entity_poly.pdbx_strand_id
1 'polypeptide(L)'
;MKDKVINILKLVLEQINKHKKLVGVLFIVFVAVALVGGRKFWHYAESSEFCGSCHEMKVHYDSFMSSKHHNEHVHSCHTCHVGPGLKGFLHAKLSDGAHDSFEHMRKTYLTSPNSGLFIDVAEDSIPIINGNCVNCHTNKEYTKDKTHLEKVSQSKRKGEDGALADFFCTDCHIGVVHPSWSADVYKAYAEKKIPPFGTFSEDDCYACHRHATPKIVKEWTNSPHAKGGVSCLECHGDDHGQIVERRGSVLPSKCGECHATMYNDFAQSRHYTGRIVAEFDGFVSSTKNAVMRKDCEKCHMLGLSKTWDTGPGGSCEGCHPKHLFSRSKASEAKVCEKCHIPFRGPDHALLDMGVKSLHGKLYGRWKEEGNIKLRCQSCHSDPYNHHNFNRNVSLLSD
;
A
#
# COMPACT_ATOMS: atom_id res chain seq x y z
N MET A 1 -33.15 -36.66 -46.75
CA MET A 1 -32.38 -35.42 -46.43
C MET A 1 -31.24 -35.16 -47.41
N LYS A 2 -30.43 -36.18 -47.79
CA LYS A 2 -29.32 -36.02 -48.76
C LYS A 2 -29.75 -35.44 -50.13
N ASP A 3 -30.86 -35.90 -50.71
CA ASP A 3 -31.25 -35.46 -52.07
C ASP A 3 -31.73 -34.00 -52.14
N LYS A 4 -32.35 -33.50 -51.07
CA LYS A 4 -32.71 -32.06 -50.97
C LYS A 4 -31.47 -31.17 -50.92
N VAL A 5 -30.43 -31.59 -50.18
CA VAL A 5 -29.17 -30.84 -50.07
C VAL A 5 -28.44 -30.81 -51.43
N ILE A 6 -28.42 -31.94 -52.15
CA ILE A 6 -27.77 -32.04 -53.46
C ILE A 6 -28.47 -31.17 -54.52
N ASN A 7 -29.81 -31.14 -54.53
CA ASN A 7 -30.56 -30.29 -55.48
C ASN A 7 -30.39 -28.79 -55.18
N ILE A 8 -30.34 -28.40 -53.91
CA ILE A 8 -30.07 -27.00 -53.52
C ILE A 8 -28.67 -26.58 -53.99
N LEU A 9 -27.66 -27.44 -53.81
CA LEU A 9 -26.29 -27.19 -54.26
C LEU A 9 -26.21 -27.00 -55.78
N LYS A 10 -26.92 -27.81 -56.57
CA LYS A 10 -26.95 -27.66 -58.04
C LYS A 10 -27.57 -26.33 -58.46
N LEU A 11 -28.70 -25.95 -57.87
CA LEU A 11 -29.36 -24.68 -58.16
C LEU A 11 -28.46 -23.47 -57.82
N VAL A 12 -27.77 -23.52 -56.67
CA VAL A 12 -26.83 -22.47 -56.26
C VAL A 12 -25.66 -22.35 -57.24
N LEU A 13 -25.07 -23.47 -57.67
CA LEU A 13 -23.97 -23.48 -58.63
C LEU A 13 -24.37 -22.94 -60.00
N GLU A 14 -25.57 -23.26 -60.47
CA GLU A 14 -26.12 -22.76 -61.74
C GLU A 14 -26.30 -21.24 -61.70
N GLN A 15 -26.79 -20.72 -60.57
CA GLN A 15 -27.02 -19.29 -60.35
C GLN A 15 -25.70 -18.51 -60.24
N ILE A 16 -24.68 -19.08 -59.59
CA ILE A 16 -23.31 -18.53 -59.55
C ILE A 16 -22.72 -18.45 -60.95
N ASN A 17 -22.90 -19.48 -61.78
CA ASN A 17 -22.33 -19.52 -63.12
C ASN A 17 -22.99 -18.50 -64.06
N LYS A 18 -24.31 -18.29 -63.92
CA LYS A 18 -25.07 -17.25 -64.63
C LYS A 18 -24.61 -15.83 -64.30
N HIS A 19 -24.16 -15.59 -63.06
CA HIS A 19 -23.70 -14.28 -62.59
C HIS A 19 -22.17 -14.20 -62.38
N LYS A 20 -21.37 -15.08 -63.01
CA LYS A 20 -19.93 -15.23 -62.75
C LYS A 20 -19.09 -13.94 -62.76
N LYS A 21 -19.40 -12.98 -63.65
CA LYS A 21 -18.71 -11.68 -63.70
C LYS A 21 -19.04 -10.80 -62.49
N LEU A 22 -20.31 -10.74 -62.11
CA LEU A 22 -20.78 -9.99 -60.94
C LEU A 22 -20.23 -10.63 -59.65
N VAL A 23 -20.27 -11.96 -59.55
CA VAL A 23 -19.67 -12.72 -58.44
C VAL A 23 -18.17 -12.47 -58.35
N GLY A 24 -17.46 -12.45 -59.48
CA GLY A 24 -16.03 -12.14 -59.53
C GLY A 24 -15.69 -10.72 -59.07
N VAL A 25 -16.46 -9.71 -59.52
CA VAL A 25 -16.28 -8.32 -59.06
C VAL A 25 -16.58 -8.19 -57.56
N LEU A 26 -17.67 -8.78 -57.08
CA LEU A 26 -18.00 -8.79 -55.66
C LEU A 26 -16.94 -9.48 -54.82
N PHE A 27 -16.32 -10.56 -55.33
CA PHE A 27 -15.21 -11.24 -54.66
C PHE A 27 -13.96 -10.35 -54.58
N ILE A 28 -13.60 -9.66 -55.67
CA ILE A 28 -12.46 -8.73 -55.68
C ILE A 28 -12.70 -7.58 -54.70
N VAL A 29 -13.91 -7.00 -54.71
CA VAL A 29 -14.29 -5.93 -53.76
C VAL A 29 -14.24 -6.46 -52.34
N PHE A 30 -14.75 -7.67 -52.08
CA PHE A 30 -14.69 -8.31 -50.77
C PHE A 30 -13.24 -8.51 -50.30
N VAL A 31 -12.35 -9.03 -51.17
CA VAL A 31 -10.94 -9.21 -50.84
C VAL A 31 -10.26 -7.86 -50.58
N ALA A 32 -10.52 -6.83 -51.39
CA ALA A 32 -9.97 -5.50 -51.18
C ALA A 32 -10.44 -4.88 -49.86
N VAL A 33 -11.74 -4.97 -49.56
CA VAL A 33 -12.32 -4.52 -48.29
C VAL A 33 -11.75 -5.32 -47.12
N ALA A 34 -11.59 -6.63 -47.25
CA ALA A 34 -11.00 -7.49 -46.23
C ALA A 34 -9.53 -7.15 -45.98
N LEU A 35 -8.74 -6.83 -47.01
CA LEU A 35 -7.35 -6.42 -46.87
C LEU A 35 -7.22 -5.06 -46.19
N VAL A 36 -8.00 -4.06 -46.63
CA VAL A 36 -7.98 -2.71 -46.04
C VAL A 36 -8.53 -2.73 -44.61
N GLY A 37 -9.65 -3.41 -44.40
CA GLY A 37 -10.27 -3.60 -43.09
C GLY A 37 -9.37 -4.38 -42.14
N GLY A 38 -8.76 -5.47 -42.61
CA GLY A 38 -7.82 -6.29 -41.85
C GLY A 38 -6.58 -5.50 -41.42
N ARG A 39 -6.00 -4.68 -42.31
CA ARG A 39 -4.87 -3.82 -41.97
C ARG A 39 -5.24 -2.74 -40.94
N LYS A 40 -6.42 -2.13 -41.08
CA LYS A 40 -6.88 -1.12 -40.11
C LYS A 40 -7.14 -1.76 -38.73
N PHE A 41 -7.76 -2.94 -38.72
CA PHE A 41 -8.00 -3.70 -37.51
C PHE A 41 -6.70 -4.14 -36.84
N TRP A 42 -5.71 -4.57 -37.63
CA TRP A 42 -4.37 -4.91 -37.15
C TRP A 42 -3.77 -3.77 -36.32
N HIS A 43 -3.64 -2.58 -36.90
CA HIS A 43 -3.04 -1.44 -36.19
C HIS A 43 -3.87 -0.98 -35.00
N TYR A 44 -5.19 -1.10 -35.07
CA TYR A 44 -6.06 -0.83 -33.91
C TYR A 44 -5.82 -1.84 -32.78
N ALA A 45 -5.71 -3.14 -33.10
CA ALA A 45 -5.48 -4.20 -32.11
C ALA A 45 -4.09 -4.12 -31.45
N GLU A 46 -3.17 -3.29 -31.96
CA GLU A 46 -1.86 -3.00 -31.38
C GLU A 46 -1.84 -1.72 -30.52
N SER A 47 -2.93 -0.95 -30.55
CA SER A 47 -3.02 0.31 -29.83
C SER A 47 -3.16 0.10 -28.32
N SER A 48 -2.61 1.03 -27.54
CA SER A 48 -2.81 1.04 -26.08
C SER A 48 -4.29 1.20 -25.73
N GLU A 49 -5.05 1.95 -26.53
CA GLU A 49 -6.48 2.17 -26.35
C GLU A 49 -7.29 0.89 -26.52
N PHE A 50 -6.93 0.05 -27.49
CA PHE A 50 -7.56 -1.27 -27.64
C PHE A 50 -7.32 -2.13 -26.41
N CYS A 51 -6.08 -2.20 -25.94
CA CYS A 51 -5.74 -2.96 -24.74
C CYS A 51 -6.44 -2.37 -23.50
N GLY A 52 -6.42 -1.05 -23.32
CA GLY A 52 -7.05 -0.34 -22.20
C GLY A 52 -8.58 -0.34 -22.22
N SER A 53 -9.21 -0.76 -23.33
CA SER A 53 -10.66 -1.00 -23.38
C SER A 53 -11.09 -2.20 -22.52
N CYS A 54 -10.15 -3.10 -22.21
CA CYS A 54 -10.35 -4.16 -21.23
C CYS A 54 -10.20 -3.59 -19.81
N HIS A 55 -11.21 -3.82 -18.95
CA HIS A 55 -11.21 -3.33 -17.57
C HIS A 55 -10.01 -3.82 -16.73
N GLU A 56 -9.51 -5.03 -16.98
CA GLU A 56 -8.33 -5.63 -16.35
C GLU A 56 -7.02 -4.93 -16.74
N MET A 57 -6.96 -4.40 -17.96
CA MET A 57 -5.78 -3.71 -18.48
C MET A 57 -5.79 -2.21 -18.13
N LYS A 58 -6.92 -1.68 -17.61
CA LYS A 58 -7.09 -0.25 -17.37
C LYS A 58 -6.02 0.35 -16.45
N VAL A 59 -5.65 -0.37 -15.39
CA VAL A 59 -4.61 0.08 -14.45
C VAL A 59 -3.23 0.13 -15.12
N HIS A 60 -2.92 -0.86 -15.95
CA HIS A 60 -1.67 -0.89 -16.73
C HIS A 60 -1.66 0.20 -17.81
N TYR A 61 -2.78 0.45 -18.47
CA TYR A 61 -2.94 1.55 -19.41
C TYR A 61 -2.72 2.92 -18.72
N ASP A 62 -3.42 3.20 -17.63
CA ASP A 62 -3.33 4.48 -16.92
C ASP A 62 -1.89 4.73 -16.40
N SER A 63 -1.21 3.69 -15.92
CA SER A 63 0.20 3.78 -15.49
C SER A 63 1.16 3.99 -16.65
N PHE A 64 0.96 3.33 -17.80
CA PHE A 64 1.74 3.61 -19.00
C PHE A 64 1.59 5.06 -19.45
N MET A 65 0.36 5.54 -19.59
CA MET A 65 0.06 6.87 -20.10
C MET A 65 0.63 7.99 -19.22
N SER A 66 0.78 7.75 -17.91
CA SER A 66 1.37 8.68 -16.95
C SER A 66 2.89 8.56 -16.81
N SER A 67 3.49 7.48 -17.33
CA SER A 67 4.93 7.24 -17.24
C SER A 67 5.74 8.15 -18.16
N LYS A 68 7.01 8.38 -17.81
CA LYS A 68 7.96 9.08 -18.71
C LYS A 68 8.30 8.29 -19.98
N HIS A 69 7.98 6.99 -19.98
CA HIS A 69 8.15 6.14 -21.14
C HIS A 69 6.98 6.25 -22.10
N HIS A 70 5.85 6.86 -21.76
CA HIS A 70 4.85 7.24 -22.76
C HIS A 70 5.27 8.58 -23.39
N ASN A 71 5.73 8.53 -24.64
CA ASN A 71 6.23 9.68 -25.38
C ASN A 71 6.12 9.44 -26.90
N GLU A 72 6.65 10.38 -27.71
CA GLU A 72 6.58 10.33 -29.17
C GLU A 72 7.16 9.05 -29.80
N HIS A 73 8.12 8.39 -29.13
CA HIS A 73 8.77 7.18 -29.62
C HIS A 73 8.18 5.89 -29.06
N VAL A 74 7.50 5.97 -27.92
CA VAL A 74 6.91 4.84 -27.21
C VAL A 74 5.45 5.20 -26.93
N HIS A 75 4.62 4.97 -27.94
CA HIS A 75 3.20 5.34 -27.94
C HIS A 75 2.26 4.15 -27.69
N SER A 76 2.77 2.90 -27.73
CA SER A 76 1.96 1.70 -27.52
C SER A 76 2.57 0.71 -26.54
N CYS A 77 1.73 -0.05 -25.82
CA CYS A 77 2.19 -1.17 -24.97
C CYS A 77 3.04 -2.18 -25.77
N HIS A 78 2.73 -2.34 -27.06
CA HIS A 78 3.42 -3.24 -27.98
C HIS A 78 4.90 -2.88 -28.17
N THR A 79 5.28 -1.61 -28.01
CA THR A 79 6.68 -1.16 -28.14
C THR A 79 7.60 -1.90 -27.17
N CYS A 80 7.10 -2.29 -26.01
CA CYS A 80 7.87 -3.04 -25.01
C CYS A 80 7.52 -4.53 -25.03
N HIS A 81 6.23 -4.89 -25.13
CA HIS A 81 5.77 -6.25 -24.85
C HIS A 81 5.67 -7.18 -26.07
N VAL A 82 5.77 -6.67 -27.30
CA VAL A 82 5.59 -7.48 -28.50
C VAL A 82 6.87 -7.50 -29.34
N GLY A 83 7.22 -8.69 -29.84
CA GLY A 83 8.36 -8.85 -30.72
C GLY A 83 8.14 -8.19 -32.10
N PRO A 84 9.20 -7.77 -32.79
CA PRO A 84 9.07 -7.10 -34.07
C PRO A 84 8.48 -8.02 -35.16
N GLY A 85 7.69 -7.42 -36.06
CA GLY A 85 7.17 -8.07 -37.26
C GLY A 85 6.01 -9.05 -37.04
N LEU A 86 5.64 -9.74 -38.13
CA LEU A 86 4.47 -10.64 -38.18
C LEU A 86 4.55 -11.78 -37.16
N LYS A 87 5.74 -12.33 -36.92
CA LYS A 87 5.94 -13.44 -35.98
C LYS A 87 5.64 -13.01 -34.53
N GLY A 88 6.16 -11.86 -34.10
CA GLY A 88 5.92 -11.35 -32.75
C GLY A 88 4.46 -11.00 -32.52
N PHE A 89 3.81 -10.37 -33.50
CA PHE A 89 2.38 -10.10 -33.43
C PHE A 89 1.55 -11.38 -33.31
N LEU A 90 1.82 -12.39 -34.15
CA LEU A 90 1.06 -13.64 -34.12
C LEU A 90 1.26 -14.36 -32.79
N HIS A 91 2.47 -14.33 -32.21
CA HIS A 91 2.71 -14.87 -30.87
C HIS A 91 1.83 -14.17 -29.83
N ALA A 92 1.93 -12.84 -29.73
CA ALA A 92 1.19 -12.06 -28.75
C ALA A 92 -0.33 -12.22 -28.86
N LYS A 93 -0.87 -12.39 -30.07
CA LYS A 93 -2.32 -12.52 -30.27
C LYS A 93 -2.83 -13.96 -30.17
N LEU A 94 -2.10 -14.95 -30.68
CA LEU A 94 -2.56 -16.34 -30.74
C LEU A 94 -2.15 -17.17 -29.52
N SER A 95 -1.08 -16.77 -28.82
CA SER A 95 -0.67 -17.37 -27.55
C SER A 95 -1.25 -16.55 -26.41
N ASP A 96 -0.66 -15.38 -26.17
CA ASP A 96 -0.82 -14.66 -24.90
C ASP A 96 -2.22 -14.06 -24.79
N GLY A 97 -2.64 -13.29 -25.80
CA GLY A 97 -3.99 -12.71 -25.84
C GLY A 97 -5.12 -13.75 -25.93
N ALA A 98 -4.87 -14.93 -26.50
CA ALA A 98 -5.84 -16.01 -26.54
C ALA A 98 -5.98 -16.69 -25.18
N HIS A 99 -4.87 -16.88 -24.47
CA HIS A 99 -4.85 -17.35 -23.08
C HIS A 99 -5.59 -16.39 -22.15
N ASP A 100 -5.26 -15.10 -22.20
CA ASP A 100 -5.89 -14.07 -21.36
C ASP A 100 -7.40 -13.98 -21.60
N SER A 101 -7.81 -13.99 -22.88
CA SER A 101 -9.24 -13.97 -23.25
C SER A 101 -9.99 -15.19 -22.71
N PHE A 102 -9.32 -16.34 -22.65
CA PHE A 102 -9.89 -17.59 -22.18
C PHE A 102 -10.01 -17.65 -20.65
N GLU A 103 -9.02 -17.14 -19.93
CA GLU A 103 -9.07 -16.98 -18.47
C GLU A 103 -10.13 -15.93 -18.06
N HIS A 104 -10.23 -14.83 -18.81
CA HIS A 104 -11.29 -13.84 -18.64
C HIS A 104 -12.69 -14.47 -18.79
N MET A 105 -12.91 -15.24 -19.86
CA MET A 105 -14.17 -15.93 -20.14
C MET A 105 -14.58 -16.89 -19.00
N ARG A 106 -13.61 -17.55 -18.35
CA ARG A 106 -13.85 -18.48 -17.26
C ARG A 106 -14.07 -17.84 -15.90
N LYS A 107 -13.89 -16.52 -15.80
CA LYS A 107 -13.92 -15.78 -14.52
C LYS A 107 -12.94 -16.35 -13.48
N THR A 108 -11.92 -17.05 -13.96
CA THR A 108 -10.89 -17.66 -13.10
C THR A 108 -9.99 -16.60 -12.52
N TYR A 109 -9.87 -15.42 -13.15
CA TYR A 109 -9.14 -14.22 -12.68
C TYR A 109 -9.49 -13.73 -11.25
N LEU A 110 -10.59 -14.19 -10.64
CA LEU A 110 -10.96 -13.88 -9.24
C LEU A 110 -10.89 -15.09 -8.29
N THR A 111 -10.73 -16.31 -8.80
CA THR A 111 -11.04 -17.53 -8.02
C THR A 111 -10.04 -18.68 -8.16
N SER A 112 -9.13 -18.67 -9.14
CA SER A 112 -8.13 -19.73 -9.28
C SER A 112 -6.85 -19.40 -8.47
N PRO A 113 -6.27 -20.37 -7.75
CA PRO A 113 -4.95 -20.22 -7.11
C PRO A 113 -3.81 -19.90 -8.08
N ASN A 114 -4.02 -20.16 -9.38
CA ASN A 114 -3.10 -19.88 -10.49
C ASN A 114 -3.63 -18.76 -11.40
N SER A 115 -4.63 -17.99 -10.96
CA SER A 115 -5.40 -17.09 -11.84
C SER A 115 -4.70 -15.81 -12.26
N GLY A 116 -3.49 -15.54 -11.75
CA GLY A 116 -2.79 -14.30 -12.07
C GLY A 116 -3.71 -13.10 -11.87
N LEU A 117 -4.03 -12.76 -10.61
CA LEU A 117 -4.69 -11.48 -10.30
C LEU A 117 -3.89 -10.26 -10.80
N PHE A 118 -2.69 -10.51 -11.33
CA PHE A 118 -1.80 -9.62 -12.04
C PHE A 118 -1.45 -10.28 -13.36
N ILE A 119 -1.58 -9.53 -14.46
CA ILE A 119 -1.06 -9.93 -15.77
C ILE A 119 0.46 -9.89 -15.65
N ASP A 120 1.05 -11.05 -15.41
CA ASP A 120 2.50 -11.22 -15.41
C ASP A 120 3.00 -11.45 -16.83
N VAL A 121 4.21 -10.98 -17.08
CA VAL A 121 4.91 -11.27 -18.32
C VAL A 121 5.23 -12.77 -18.35
N ALA A 122 4.74 -13.48 -19.37
CA ALA A 122 5.09 -14.88 -19.59
C ALA A 122 6.62 -15.04 -19.68
N GLU A 123 7.16 -16.14 -19.13
CA GLU A 123 8.62 -16.35 -19.03
C GLU A 123 9.32 -16.26 -20.41
N ASP A 124 8.66 -16.73 -21.46
CA ASP A 124 9.14 -16.68 -22.84
C ASP A 124 9.12 -15.27 -23.47
N SER A 125 8.38 -14.34 -22.86
CA SER A 125 8.27 -12.95 -23.27
C SER A 125 9.32 -12.06 -22.60
N ILE A 126 9.96 -12.52 -21.51
CA ILE A 126 11.03 -11.78 -20.81
C ILE A 126 12.20 -11.44 -21.76
N PRO A 127 12.75 -12.36 -22.58
CA PRO A 127 13.81 -12.03 -23.52
C PRO A 127 13.38 -11.01 -24.58
N ILE A 128 12.11 -11.05 -25.01
CA ILE A 128 11.55 -10.13 -26.00
C ILE A 128 11.54 -8.70 -25.45
N ILE A 129 11.00 -8.51 -24.24
CA ILE A 129 10.93 -7.21 -23.57
C ILE A 129 12.32 -6.63 -23.36
N ASN A 130 13.26 -7.44 -22.89
CA ASN A 130 14.63 -7.00 -22.66
C ASN A 130 15.36 -6.67 -23.97
N GLY A 131 15.12 -7.44 -25.04
CA GLY A 131 15.59 -7.10 -26.37
C GLY A 131 15.05 -5.75 -26.86
N ASN A 132 13.77 -5.46 -26.61
CA ASN A 132 13.15 -4.18 -26.94
C ASN A 132 13.76 -3.01 -26.14
N CYS A 133 14.10 -3.22 -24.86
CA CYS A 133 14.85 -2.24 -24.07
C CYS A 133 16.21 -1.92 -24.73
N VAL A 134 16.97 -2.95 -25.11
CA VAL A 134 18.28 -2.77 -25.76
C VAL A 134 18.14 -2.04 -27.09
N ASN A 135 17.13 -2.36 -27.89
CA ASN A 135 16.90 -1.72 -29.20
C ASN A 135 16.75 -0.19 -29.08
N CYS A 136 16.05 0.30 -28.06
CA CYS A 136 15.87 1.74 -27.85
C CYS A 136 17.07 2.38 -27.15
N HIS A 137 17.61 1.72 -26.10
CA HIS A 137 18.66 2.31 -25.26
C HIS A 137 20.08 2.23 -25.84
N THR A 138 20.30 1.41 -26.87
CA THR A 138 21.54 1.42 -27.68
C THR A 138 21.54 2.52 -28.74
N ASN A 139 20.36 3.05 -29.10
CA ASN A 139 20.27 4.15 -30.06
C ASN A 139 20.62 5.48 -29.38
N LYS A 140 21.59 6.19 -29.96
CA LYS A 140 22.13 7.46 -29.45
C LYS A 140 21.15 8.63 -29.54
N GLU A 141 20.08 8.50 -30.32
CA GLU A 141 19.00 9.51 -30.41
C GLU A 141 18.06 9.45 -29.21
N TYR A 142 17.82 8.26 -28.65
CA TYR A 142 16.84 8.04 -27.59
C TYR A 142 17.47 7.98 -26.18
N THR A 143 18.74 7.54 -26.08
CA THR A 143 19.38 7.33 -24.77
C THR A 143 20.04 8.60 -24.22
N LYS A 144 19.64 8.99 -23.00
CA LYS A 144 20.24 10.15 -22.28
C LYS A 144 21.57 9.80 -21.61
N ASP A 145 21.74 8.57 -21.13
CA ASP A 145 23.00 8.08 -20.57
C ASP A 145 23.65 7.07 -21.52
N LYS A 146 24.65 7.55 -22.26
CA LYS A 146 25.38 6.75 -23.25
C LYS A 146 26.37 5.76 -22.62
N THR A 147 26.65 5.89 -21.32
CA THR A 147 27.65 5.08 -20.61
C THR A 147 27.03 3.94 -19.81
N HIS A 148 25.71 3.94 -19.64
CA HIS A 148 25.02 3.00 -18.77
C HIS A 148 25.19 1.55 -19.23
N LEU A 149 24.91 1.24 -20.49
CA LEU A 149 24.99 -0.13 -21.02
C LEU A 149 26.41 -0.69 -20.96
N GLU A 150 27.42 0.15 -21.19
CA GLU A 150 28.82 -0.24 -21.03
C GLU A 150 29.13 -0.62 -19.57
N LYS A 151 28.67 0.17 -18.59
CA LYS A 151 28.82 -0.15 -17.17
C LYS A 151 28.06 -1.42 -16.77
N VAL A 152 26.87 -1.65 -17.31
CA VAL A 152 26.08 -2.87 -17.06
C VAL A 152 26.82 -4.10 -17.61
N SER A 153 27.40 -4.01 -18.82
CA SER A 153 28.18 -5.11 -19.42
C SER A 153 29.44 -5.48 -18.62
N GLN A 154 29.96 -4.56 -17.81
CA GLN A 154 31.10 -4.76 -16.92
C GLN A 154 30.69 -5.26 -15.52
N SER A 155 29.39 -5.40 -15.26
CA SER A 155 28.85 -5.89 -13.98
C SER A 155 29.34 -7.32 -13.70
N LYS A 156 29.82 -7.56 -12.48
CA LYS A 156 30.26 -8.87 -11.98
C LYS A 156 29.26 -9.49 -11.01
N ARG A 157 28.01 -9.01 -11.00
CA ARG A 157 26.96 -9.54 -10.12
C ARG A 157 26.77 -11.03 -10.43
N LYS A 158 26.50 -11.84 -9.41
CA LYS A 158 26.25 -13.28 -9.55
C LYS A 158 24.84 -13.60 -9.04
N GLY A 159 24.20 -14.62 -9.61
CA GLY A 159 22.93 -15.14 -9.11
C GLY A 159 23.08 -15.72 -7.70
N GLU A 160 21.96 -16.02 -7.02
CA GLU A 160 21.96 -16.63 -5.68
C GLU A 160 22.68 -18.00 -5.62
N ASP A 161 22.83 -18.67 -6.76
CA ASP A 161 23.56 -19.92 -6.95
C ASP A 161 25.07 -19.74 -7.22
N GLY A 162 25.55 -18.49 -7.28
CA GLY A 162 26.94 -18.15 -7.56
C GLY A 162 27.35 -18.26 -9.04
N ALA A 163 26.41 -18.57 -9.94
CA ALA A 163 26.64 -18.56 -11.38
C ALA A 163 26.67 -17.11 -11.91
N LEU A 164 27.45 -16.88 -12.97
CA LEU A 164 27.31 -15.70 -13.82
C LEU A 164 26.02 -15.90 -14.62
N ALA A 165 24.95 -15.21 -14.23
CA ALA A 165 23.72 -15.18 -14.98
C ALA A 165 23.74 -13.96 -15.93
N ASP A 166 23.26 -14.14 -17.15
CA ASP A 166 22.93 -13.03 -18.03
C ASP A 166 21.79 -12.24 -17.38
N PHE A 167 22.08 -11.05 -16.87
CA PHE A 167 21.06 -10.20 -16.25
C PHE A 167 20.20 -9.57 -17.33
N PHE A 168 18.89 -9.69 -17.15
CA PHE A 168 17.93 -8.92 -17.89
C PHE A 168 17.83 -7.51 -17.31
N CYS A 169 17.56 -6.52 -18.17
CA CYS A 169 17.31 -5.13 -17.76
C CYS A 169 16.22 -5.06 -16.69
N THR A 170 15.18 -5.88 -16.81
CA THR A 170 14.06 -5.99 -15.86
C THR A 170 14.46 -6.51 -14.48
N ASP A 171 15.62 -7.15 -14.31
CA ASP A 171 16.09 -7.63 -13.00
C ASP A 171 16.53 -6.48 -12.08
N CYS A 172 16.94 -5.36 -12.67
CA CYS A 172 17.35 -4.16 -11.95
C CYS A 172 16.34 -3.01 -12.14
N HIS A 173 15.73 -2.91 -13.32
CA HIS A 173 14.71 -1.92 -13.66
C HIS A 173 13.32 -2.51 -13.49
N ILE A 174 12.99 -2.92 -12.27
CA ILE A 174 11.66 -3.45 -11.96
C ILE A 174 10.66 -2.28 -11.97
N GLY A 175 9.53 -2.44 -12.68
CA GLY A 175 8.44 -1.45 -12.63
C GLY A 175 8.67 -0.18 -13.42
N VAL A 176 9.36 -0.29 -14.56
CA VAL A 176 9.71 0.84 -15.44
C VAL A 176 8.51 1.71 -15.83
N VAL A 177 7.36 1.07 -16.05
CA VAL A 177 6.14 1.69 -16.60
C VAL A 177 4.92 1.43 -15.71
N HIS A 178 4.84 0.23 -15.14
CA HIS A 178 3.77 -0.18 -14.25
C HIS A 178 4.31 -0.29 -12.83
N PRO A 179 3.55 0.09 -11.79
CA PRO A 179 3.97 -0.11 -10.41
C PRO A 179 4.30 -1.60 -10.19
N SER A 180 5.55 -1.88 -9.83
CA SER A 180 6.09 -3.25 -9.74
C SER A 180 5.77 -4.00 -8.46
N TRP A 181 4.73 -3.60 -7.75
CA TRP A 181 4.33 -4.33 -6.55
C TRP A 181 2.99 -4.97 -6.81
N SER A 182 3.01 -6.12 -7.50
CA SER A 182 1.85 -7.00 -7.49
C SER A 182 1.52 -7.33 -6.03
N ALA A 183 0.24 -7.61 -5.72
CA ALA A 183 -0.12 -8.03 -4.36
C ALA A 183 0.64 -9.29 -3.93
N ASP A 184 1.14 -10.08 -4.87
CA ASP A 184 2.01 -11.24 -4.64
C ASP A 184 3.43 -10.83 -4.25
N VAL A 185 4.00 -9.77 -4.83
CA VAL A 185 5.27 -9.18 -4.36
C VAL A 185 5.10 -8.63 -2.94
N TYR A 186 4.03 -7.87 -2.66
CA TYR A 186 3.78 -7.37 -1.31
C TYR A 186 3.57 -8.49 -0.29
N LYS A 187 2.87 -9.56 -0.68
CA LYS A 187 2.70 -10.76 0.12
C LYS A 187 4.04 -11.47 0.36
N ALA A 188 4.89 -11.61 -0.66
CA ALA A 188 6.21 -12.22 -0.53
C ALA A 188 7.15 -11.39 0.38
N TYR A 189 7.13 -10.07 0.27
CA TYR A 189 7.87 -9.17 1.17
C TYR A 189 7.35 -9.27 2.62
N ALA A 190 6.03 -9.30 2.79
CA ALA A 190 5.38 -9.51 4.08
C ALA A 190 5.79 -10.85 4.72
N GLU A 191 5.81 -11.94 3.95
CA GLU A 191 6.21 -13.27 4.39
C GLU A 191 7.69 -13.32 4.79
N LYS A 192 8.56 -12.67 4.01
CA LYS A 192 10.00 -12.56 4.30
C LYS A 192 10.32 -11.57 5.42
N LYS A 193 9.36 -10.76 5.86
CA LYS A 193 9.51 -9.68 6.86
C LYS A 193 10.61 -8.67 6.52
N ILE A 194 10.81 -8.43 5.22
CA ILE A 194 11.78 -7.45 4.73
C ILE A 194 11.01 -6.16 4.44
N PRO A 195 11.37 -5.02 5.05
CA PRO A 195 10.73 -3.75 4.73
C PRO A 195 11.09 -3.31 3.31
N PRO A 196 10.12 -2.89 2.50
CA PRO A 196 10.40 -2.26 1.21
C PRO A 196 11.05 -0.89 1.43
N PHE A 197 11.87 -0.42 0.48
CA PHE A 197 12.49 0.91 0.53
C PHE A 197 12.00 1.76 -0.65
N GLY A 198 11.74 3.04 -0.41
CA GLY A 198 11.26 3.99 -1.41
C GLY A 198 10.10 4.86 -0.91
N THR A 199 9.53 5.63 -1.82
CA THR A 199 8.31 6.41 -1.62
C THR A 199 7.11 5.65 -2.13
N PHE A 200 6.01 5.61 -1.38
CA PHE A 200 4.82 4.83 -1.71
C PHE A 200 3.55 5.69 -1.68
N SER A 201 2.57 5.31 -2.50
CA SER A 201 1.25 5.92 -2.50
C SER A 201 0.36 5.36 -1.37
N GLU A 202 -0.82 5.95 -1.20
CA GLU A 202 -1.82 5.48 -0.24
C GLU A 202 -2.26 4.03 -0.52
N ASP A 203 -2.53 3.72 -1.78
CA ASP A 203 -2.99 2.39 -2.20
C ASP A 203 -1.91 1.32 -1.95
N ASP A 204 -0.64 1.66 -2.17
CA ASP A 204 0.52 0.78 -1.91
C ASP A 204 0.61 0.39 -0.43
N CYS A 205 0.34 1.36 0.46
CA CYS A 205 0.38 1.15 1.90
C CYS A 205 -0.67 0.11 2.31
N TYR A 206 -1.91 0.25 1.83
CA TYR A 206 -2.97 -0.72 2.11
C TYR A 206 -2.68 -2.09 1.48
N ALA A 207 -2.25 -2.10 0.22
CA ALA A 207 -1.95 -3.32 -0.54
C ALA A 207 -0.88 -4.18 0.14
N CYS A 208 0.14 -3.54 0.73
CA CYS A 208 1.19 -4.23 1.49
C CYS A 208 0.77 -4.59 2.91
N HIS A 209 0.32 -3.60 3.69
CA HIS A 209 0.12 -3.78 5.12
C HIS A 209 -1.04 -4.70 5.47
N ARG A 210 -1.98 -4.95 4.54
CA ARG A 210 -3.01 -5.98 4.74
C ARG A 210 -2.40 -7.39 4.86
N HIS A 211 -1.20 -7.61 4.33
CA HIS A 211 -0.42 -8.85 4.45
C HIS A 211 0.68 -8.73 5.51
N ALA A 212 1.45 -7.64 5.50
CA ALA A 212 2.58 -7.46 6.42
C ALA A 212 2.14 -7.23 7.87
N THR A 213 1.06 -6.45 8.07
CA THR A 213 0.53 -6.10 9.39
C THR A 213 -1.01 -6.14 9.40
N PRO A 214 -1.64 -7.29 9.15
CA PRO A 214 -3.09 -7.41 8.97
C PRO A 214 -3.89 -6.87 10.17
N LYS A 215 -3.35 -7.03 11.39
CA LYS A 215 -3.96 -6.50 12.60
C LYS A 215 -4.02 -4.98 12.62
N ILE A 216 -2.97 -4.32 12.14
CA ILE A 216 -2.88 -2.85 12.07
C ILE A 216 -3.89 -2.31 11.07
N VAL A 217 -3.95 -2.89 9.86
CA VAL A 217 -4.95 -2.51 8.85
C VAL A 217 -6.36 -2.72 9.37
N LYS A 218 -6.62 -3.85 10.04
CA LYS A 218 -7.92 -4.12 10.65
C LYS A 218 -8.27 -3.11 11.76
N GLU A 219 -7.32 -2.68 12.57
CA GLU A 219 -7.57 -1.66 13.58
C GLU A 219 -7.87 -0.29 12.95
N TRP A 220 -7.06 0.12 11.97
CA TRP A 220 -7.22 1.38 11.26
C TRP A 220 -8.56 1.43 10.51
N THR A 221 -8.96 0.40 9.76
CA THR A 221 -10.24 0.39 9.02
C THR A 221 -11.46 0.51 9.94
N ASN A 222 -11.33 0.10 11.21
CA ASN A 222 -12.37 0.25 12.22
C ASN A 222 -12.29 1.58 13.01
N SER A 223 -11.28 2.40 12.75
CA SER A 223 -11.05 3.67 13.43
C SER A 223 -11.94 4.80 12.90
N PRO A 224 -12.13 5.88 13.67
CA PRO A 224 -12.74 7.11 13.17
C PRO A 224 -11.92 7.75 12.03
N HIS A 225 -10.59 7.58 12.03
CA HIS A 225 -9.71 8.14 11.01
C HIS A 225 -9.97 7.55 9.63
N ALA A 226 -10.04 6.22 9.49
CA ALA A 226 -10.39 5.59 8.22
C ALA A 226 -11.78 6.01 7.72
N LYS A 227 -12.76 6.10 8.63
CA LYS A 227 -14.11 6.58 8.30
C LYS A 227 -14.15 8.05 7.89
N GLY A 228 -13.20 8.83 8.37
CA GLY A 228 -13.01 10.25 8.04
C GLY A 228 -12.07 10.49 6.86
N GLY A 229 -11.58 9.45 6.19
CA GLY A 229 -10.67 9.58 5.04
C GLY A 229 -9.23 9.96 5.39
N VAL A 230 -8.79 9.74 6.63
CA VAL A 230 -7.37 9.92 7.02
C VAL A 230 -6.64 8.60 6.77
N SER A 231 -5.77 8.58 5.78
CA SER A 231 -4.98 7.43 5.37
C SER A 231 -3.71 7.23 6.19
N CYS A 232 -2.94 6.22 5.81
CA CYS A 232 -1.62 5.94 6.36
C CYS A 232 -0.65 7.12 6.12
N LEU A 233 -0.70 7.74 4.93
CA LEU A 233 0.27 8.76 4.50
C LEU A 233 0.11 10.06 5.28
N GLU A 234 -1.12 10.46 5.60
CA GLU A 234 -1.36 11.69 6.38
C GLU A 234 -0.77 11.59 7.78
N CYS A 235 -0.49 10.39 8.31
CA CYS A 235 0.18 10.24 9.60
C CYS A 235 1.68 9.96 9.44
N HIS A 236 2.04 9.09 8.50
CA HIS A 236 3.38 8.51 8.42
C HIS A 236 4.28 9.16 7.36
N GLY A 237 3.71 9.82 6.35
CA GLY A 237 4.41 10.24 5.13
C GLY A 237 4.46 9.13 4.07
N ASP A 238 5.11 9.43 2.95
CA ASP A 238 5.29 8.54 1.79
C ASP A 238 6.65 7.83 1.76
N ASP A 239 7.69 8.42 2.36
CA ASP A 239 9.04 7.83 2.47
C ASP A 239 9.10 6.69 3.51
N HIS A 240 9.06 5.46 3.02
CA HIS A 240 9.09 4.27 3.88
C HIS A 240 10.44 4.06 4.58
N GLY A 241 11.53 4.61 4.04
CA GLY A 241 12.83 4.60 4.72
C GLY A 241 12.78 5.38 6.04
N GLN A 242 12.21 6.59 6.01
CA GLN A 242 12.00 7.40 7.22
C GLN A 242 11.03 6.75 8.20
N ILE A 243 9.96 6.11 7.69
CA ILE A 243 8.99 5.39 8.52
C ILE A 243 9.67 4.24 9.26
N VAL A 244 10.49 3.44 8.56
CA VAL A 244 11.24 2.31 9.14
C VAL A 244 12.25 2.79 10.17
N GLU A 245 13.00 3.85 9.89
CA GLU A 245 13.95 4.44 10.84
C GLU A 245 13.27 4.86 12.15
N ARG A 246 12.08 5.47 12.05
CA ARG A 246 11.24 5.85 13.20
C ARG A 246 10.47 4.68 13.82
N ARG A 247 10.64 3.47 13.30
CA ARG A 247 9.89 2.26 13.70
C ARG A 247 8.37 2.46 13.63
N GLY A 248 7.90 3.20 12.62
CA GLY A 248 6.48 3.56 12.45
C GLY A 248 5.94 4.51 13.51
N SER A 249 6.81 5.21 14.27
CA SER A 249 6.37 6.20 15.25
C SER A 249 6.01 7.52 14.59
N VAL A 250 4.87 8.08 14.97
CA VAL A 250 4.38 9.38 14.49
C VAL A 250 4.59 10.42 15.59
N LEU A 251 5.04 11.61 15.22
CA LEU A 251 5.26 12.68 16.18
C LEU A 251 3.92 13.27 16.66
N PRO A 252 3.83 13.69 17.92
CA PRO A 252 2.62 14.29 18.47
C PRO A 252 2.19 15.58 17.77
N SER A 253 3.15 16.34 17.25
CA SER A 253 2.90 17.53 16.43
C SER A 253 2.04 17.21 15.21
N LYS A 254 2.19 16.01 14.64
CA LYS A 254 1.37 15.56 13.50
C LYS A 254 -0.10 15.46 13.87
N CYS A 255 -0.40 15.03 15.09
CA CYS A 255 -1.77 15.04 15.61
C CYS A 255 -2.29 16.48 15.78
N GLY A 256 -1.42 17.41 16.21
CA GLY A 256 -1.73 18.82 16.43
C GLY A 256 -2.13 19.59 15.17
N GLU A 257 -1.73 19.13 13.98
CA GLU A 257 -2.16 19.71 12.69
C GLU A 257 -3.70 19.68 12.53
N CYS A 258 -4.36 18.64 13.05
CA CYS A 258 -5.82 18.47 13.00
C CYS A 258 -6.50 18.61 14.38
N HIS A 259 -5.79 18.28 15.46
CA HIS A 259 -6.30 18.26 16.84
C HIS A 259 -5.62 19.29 17.73
N ALA A 260 -5.51 20.53 17.23
CA ALA A 260 -4.78 21.62 17.89
C ALA A 260 -5.21 21.86 19.35
N THR A 261 -6.51 21.85 19.65
CA THR A 261 -7.02 22.05 21.02
C THR A 261 -6.52 20.98 21.98
N MET A 262 -6.68 19.70 21.62
CA MET A 262 -6.26 18.58 22.46
C MET A 262 -4.74 18.53 22.60
N TYR A 263 -4.00 18.86 21.53
CA TYR A 263 -2.55 18.96 21.57
C TYR A 263 -2.07 20.05 22.54
N ASN A 264 -2.66 21.24 22.48
CA ASN A 264 -2.31 22.37 23.34
C ASN A 264 -2.67 22.10 24.80
N ASP A 265 -3.82 21.48 25.07
CA ASP A 265 -4.19 21.04 26.42
C ASP A 265 -3.18 20.03 26.97
N PHE A 266 -2.85 19.02 26.16
CA PHE A 266 -1.92 17.97 26.56
C PHE A 266 -0.52 18.54 26.82
N ALA A 267 -0.06 19.48 26.00
CA ALA A 267 1.23 20.16 26.15
C ALA A 267 1.39 20.89 27.50
N GLN A 268 0.29 21.28 28.13
CA GLN A 268 0.29 21.90 29.46
C GLN A 268 0.24 20.88 30.62
N SER A 269 0.10 19.59 30.32
CA SER A 269 0.05 18.53 31.33
C SER A 269 1.45 18.03 31.70
N ARG A 270 1.60 17.52 32.92
CA ARG A 270 2.83 16.83 33.36
C ARG A 270 3.09 15.54 32.57
N HIS A 271 2.06 14.96 31.95
CA HIS A 271 2.22 13.80 31.06
C HIS A 271 3.06 14.13 29.83
N TYR A 272 3.00 15.37 29.32
CA TYR A 272 3.78 15.81 28.16
C TYR A 272 5.28 15.80 28.41
N THR A 273 5.70 16.15 29.64
CA THR A 273 7.08 16.06 30.09
C THR A 273 7.39 14.73 30.78
N GLY A 274 6.47 13.76 30.70
CA GLY A 274 6.50 12.53 31.48
C GLY A 274 7.75 11.68 31.27
N ARG A 275 8.60 11.95 30.29
CA ARG A 275 9.90 11.27 30.13
C ARG A 275 10.94 11.65 31.19
N ILE A 276 10.81 12.81 31.83
CA ILE A 276 11.75 13.30 32.83
C ILE A 276 11.39 12.64 34.16
N VAL A 277 12.31 11.87 34.72
CA VAL A 277 12.09 11.06 35.93
C VAL A 277 12.64 11.78 37.15
N ALA A 278 13.79 12.48 37.03
CA ALA A 278 14.37 13.29 38.07
C ALA A 278 15.24 14.39 37.48
N GLU A 279 15.32 15.53 38.18
CA GLU A 279 16.23 16.63 37.87
C GLU A 279 16.94 17.03 39.17
N PHE A 280 18.26 17.00 39.19
CA PHE A 280 19.07 17.40 40.35
C PHE A 280 20.39 18.03 39.89
N ASP A 281 20.78 19.19 40.42
CA ASP A 281 22.04 19.89 40.12
C ASP A 281 22.44 19.92 38.62
N GLY A 282 21.49 20.25 37.74
CA GLY A 282 21.71 20.31 36.29
C GLY A 282 21.80 18.96 35.59
N PHE A 283 21.72 17.85 36.33
CA PHE A 283 21.55 16.50 35.79
C PHE A 283 20.07 16.19 35.59
N VAL A 284 19.69 15.90 34.33
CA VAL A 284 18.35 15.46 33.96
C VAL A 284 18.37 13.95 33.72
N SER A 285 17.77 13.21 34.64
CA SER A 285 17.46 11.79 34.46
C SER A 285 16.16 11.67 33.67
N SER A 286 16.23 11.09 32.48
CA SER A 286 15.06 10.82 31.65
C SER A 286 15.03 9.36 31.24
N THR A 287 13.87 8.87 30.83
CA THR A 287 13.72 7.51 30.30
C THR A 287 14.57 7.21 29.06
N LYS A 288 15.18 8.23 28.42
CA LYS A 288 16.17 8.09 27.35
C LYS A 288 17.56 7.68 27.87
N ASN A 289 17.94 8.15 29.06
CA ASN A 289 19.30 8.04 29.62
C ASN A 289 19.37 7.17 30.89
N ALA A 290 18.25 7.02 31.60
CA ALA A 290 18.14 6.19 32.79
C ALA A 290 18.18 4.72 32.38
N VAL A 291 19.37 4.12 32.40
CA VAL A 291 19.70 2.68 32.29
C VAL A 291 18.49 1.83 31.93
N MET A 292 18.14 1.85 30.64
CA MET A 292 17.03 1.21 29.92
C MET A 292 16.31 0.06 30.66
N ARG A 293 15.54 0.35 31.72
CA ARG A 293 14.63 -0.64 32.26
C ARG A 293 13.31 -0.53 31.49
N LYS A 294 12.98 -1.60 30.76
CA LYS A 294 11.80 -1.72 29.91
C LYS A 294 10.46 -1.53 30.65
N ASP A 295 10.46 -1.59 31.98
CA ASP A 295 9.29 -1.33 32.83
C ASP A 295 9.00 0.17 32.95
N CYS A 296 10.01 1.03 33.09
CA CYS A 296 9.83 2.48 33.15
C CYS A 296 9.27 3.06 31.83
N GLU A 297 9.76 2.56 30.69
CA GLU A 297 9.28 2.98 29.37
C GLU A 297 7.76 2.78 29.20
N LYS A 298 7.18 1.76 29.84
CA LYS A 298 5.74 1.49 29.75
C LYS A 298 4.91 2.54 30.47
N CYS A 299 5.35 3.03 31.63
CA CYS A 299 4.60 4.05 32.36
C CYS A 299 4.86 5.45 31.80
N HIS A 300 6.10 5.75 31.44
CA HIS A 300 6.52 7.07 30.94
C HIS A 300 6.36 7.23 29.42
N MET A 301 5.62 6.32 28.76
CA MET A 301 5.40 6.32 27.30
C MET A 301 4.69 7.58 26.79
N LEU A 302 4.01 8.30 27.68
CA LEU A 302 3.32 9.55 27.35
C LEU A 302 4.28 10.70 27.08
N GLY A 303 5.57 10.59 27.42
CA GLY A 303 6.61 11.49 26.95
C GLY A 303 7.34 10.93 25.71
N LEU A 304 8.02 11.82 24.98
CA LEU A 304 8.94 11.45 23.89
C LEU A 304 10.15 10.66 24.45
N SER A 305 10.04 9.33 24.43
CA SER A 305 10.99 8.39 25.05
C SER A 305 11.94 7.71 24.05
N LYS A 306 11.89 8.05 22.75
CA LYS A 306 12.77 7.46 21.74
C LYS A 306 14.13 8.14 21.71
N THR A 307 15.14 7.39 21.29
CA THR A 307 16.53 7.87 21.24
C THR A 307 16.73 9.02 20.24
N TRP A 308 15.94 9.06 19.17
CA TRP A 308 15.95 10.13 18.17
C TRP A 308 15.03 11.32 18.51
N ASP A 309 14.26 11.26 19.60
CA ASP A 309 13.39 12.37 19.96
C ASP A 309 14.23 13.58 20.40
N THR A 310 13.83 14.76 19.91
CA THR A 310 14.40 16.08 20.26
C THR A 310 13.29 17.01 20.75
N GLY A 311 13.63 17.96 21.63
CA GLY A 311 12.65 18.90 22.19
C GLY A 311 11.64 18.27 23.18
N PRO A 312 10.73 19.08 23.76
CA PRO A 312 9.63 18.59 24.56
C PRO A 312 8.54 17.96 23.68
N GLY A 313 7.81 16.98 24.21
CA GLY A 313 6.77 16.30 23.45
C GLY A 313 6.22 15.08 24.18
N GLY A 314 4.98 14.71 23.88
CA GLY A 314 4.36 13.54 24.49
C GLY A 314 3.49 12.71 23.55
N SER A 315 3.47 11.40 23.73
CA SER A 315 2.76 10.45 22.86
C SER A 315 1.25 10.47 23.07
N CYS A 316 0.49 10.71 22.01
CA CYS A 316 -0.98 10.69 22.04
C CYS A 316 -1.57 9.27 22.13
N GLU A 317 -0.76 8.21 22.05
CA GLU A 317 -1.26 6.84 21.95
C GLU A 317 -1.45 6.12 23.30
N GLY A 318 -1.04 6.73 24.40
CA GLY A 318 -1.13 6.08 25.72
C GLY A 318 -2.57 5.90 26.20
N CYS A 319 -3.48 6.83 25.84
CA CYS A 319 -4.88 6.78 26.26
C CYS A 319 -5.80 6.12 25.24
N HIS A 320 -5.72 6.54 23.97
CA HIS A 320 -6.43 5.95 22.84
C HIS A 320 -5.42 5.33 21.87
N PRO A 321 -5.07 4.05 22.05
CA PRO A 321 -4.01 3.42 21.27
C PRO A 321 -4.27 3.43 19.76
N LYS A 322 -3.19 3.65 19.01
CA LYS A 322 -3.14 3.33 17.59
C LYS A 322 -3.39 1.83 17.34
N HIS A 323 -3.96 1.40 16.21
CA HIS A 323 -4.47 2.24 15.10
C HIS A 323 -5.98 2.46 15.17
N LEU A 324 -6.62 2.03 16.26
CA LEU A 324 -8.08 2.11 16.42
C LEU A 324 -8.55 3.50 16.89
N PHE A 325 -7.75 4.20 17.70
CA PHE A 325 -8.05 5.55 18.22
C PHE A 325 -9.47 5.69 18.81
N SER A 326 -9.92 4.66 19.55
CA SER A 326 -11.30 4.62 20.06
C SER A 326 -11.48 5.49 21.30
N ARG A 327 -12.27 6.55 21.19
CA ARG A 327 -12.70 7.39 22.32
C ARG A 327 -13.44 6.59 23.41
N SER A 328 -14.28 5.64 23.01
CA SER A 328 -15.02 4.77 23.94
C SER A 328 -14.06 3.98 24.82
N LYS A 329 -13.09 3.28 24.22
CA LYS A 329 -12.07 2.53 24.98
C LYS A 329 -11.18 3.44 25.83
N ALA A 330 -10.87 4.63 25.31
CA ALA A 330 -10.07 5.64 26.02
C ALA A 330 -10.75 6.15 27.30
N SER A 331 -12.08 6.09 27.38
CA SER A 331 -12.87 6.53 28.53
C SER A 331 -12.97 5.51 29.66
N GLU A 332 -12.41 4.31 29.49
CA GLU A 332 -12.43 3.27 30.53
C GLU A 332 -11.32 3.52 31.57
N ALA A 333 -11.62 3.37 32.87
CA ALA A 333 -10.64 3.55 33.95
C ALA A 333 -9.37 2.70 33.78
N LYS A 334 -9.51 1.49 33.22
CA LYS A 334 -8.41 0.56 32.91
C LYS A 334 -7.28 1.17 32.07
N VAL A 335 -7.55 2.23 31.32
CA VAL A 335 -6.54 2.95 30.52
C VAL A 335 -5.57 3.67 31.44
N CYS A 336 -6.09 4.36 32.45
CA CYS A 336 -5.30 5.06 33.47
C CYS A 336 -4.58 4.05 34.37
N GLU A 337 -5.25 2.94 34.73
CA GLU A 337 -4.72 1.90 35.62
C GLU A 337 -3.45 1.21 35.12
N LYS A 338 -3.14 1.32 33.83
CA LYS A 338 -1.87 0.81 33.26
C LYS A 338 -0.64 1.50 33.85
N CYS A 339 -0.79 2.76 34.24
CA CYS A 339 0.28 3.58 34.81
C CYS A 339 -0.03 3.99 36.25
N HIS A 340 -1.31 4.21 36.56
CA HIS A 340 -1.82 4.54 37.88
C HIS A 340 -2.32 3.27 38.58
N ILE A 341 -1.42 2.52 39.17
CA ILE A 341 -1.71 1.16 39.64
C ILE A 341 -2.32 1.15 41.04
N PRO A 342 -3.39 0.39 41.27
CA PRO A 342 -3.88 0.13 42.61
C PRO A 342 -3.03 -1.01 43.23
N PHE A 343 -2.52 -0.81 44.44
CA PHE A 343 -1.91 -1.83 45.32
C PHE A 343 -0.44 -2.26 45.09
N ARG A 344 0.14 -2.22 43.88
CA ARG A 344 1.57 -2.55 43.67
C ARG A 344 2.26 -1.78 42.55
N GLY A 345 3.33 -1.07 42.88
CA GLY A 345 4.34 -0.52 41.97
C GLY A 345 5.01 0.71 42.58
N PRO A 346 5.65 1.59 41.79
CA PRO A 346 6.38 2.74 42.32
C PRO A 346 5.46 3.67 43.11
N ASP A 347 5.94 4.23 44.22
CA ASP A 347 5.10 5.06 45.11
C ASP A 347 4.45 6.25 44.38
N HIS A 348 5.13 6.82 43.39
CA HIS A 348 4.62 7.93 42.58
C HIS A 348 3.57 7.53 41.53
N ALA A 349 3.32 6.24 41.36
CA ALA A 349 2.36 5.66 40.43
C ALA A 349 1.17 4.99 41.16
N LEU A 350 1.25 4.84 42.49
CA LEU A 350 0.20 4.22 43.28
C LEU A 350 -1.04 5.11 43.36
N LEU A 351 -2.20 4.53 43.02
CA LEU A 351 -3.47 5.10 43.39
C LEU A 351 -3.72 4.85 44.88
N ASP A 352 -4.02 5.91 45.63
CA ASP A 352 -4.47 5.76 47.01
C ASP A 352 -5.84 5.07 47.03
N MET A 353 -5.86 3.78 47.34
CA MET A 353 -7.07 2.95 47.45
C MET A 353 -7.50 2.77 48.92
N GLY A 354 -6.97 3.57 49.85
CA GLY A 354 -7.37 3.53 51.24
C GLY A 354 -8.88 3.80 51.40
N VAL A 355 -9.52 3.17 52.37
CA VAL A 355 -10.98 3.28 52.57
C VAL A 355 -11.48 4.71 52.81
N LYS A 356 -10.59 5.63 53.22
CA LYS A 356 -10.89 7.05 53.40
C LYS A 356 -10.66 7.89 52.13
N SER A 357 -9.88 7.40 51.18
CA SER A 357 -9.54 8.12 49.95
C SER A 357 -10.75 8.20 49.01
N LEU A 358 -10.76 9.21 48.12
CA LEU A 358 -11.81 9.36 47.13
C LEU A 358 -11.88 8.16 46.18
N HIS A 359 -10.72 7.65 45.72
CA HIS A 359 -10.66 6.48 44.86
C HIS A 359 -11.15 5.21 45.57
N GLY A 360 -10.77 5.00 46.84
CA GLY A 360 -11.20 3.85 47.64
C GLY A 360 -12.72 3.83 47.87
N LYS A 361 -13.31 5.00 48.18
CA LYS A 361 -14.78 5.16 48.31
C LYS A 361 -15.52 4.90 47.00
N LEU A 362 -15.00 5.42 45.88
CA LEU A 362 -15.61 5.22 44.55
C LEU A 362 -15.53 3.75 44.11
N TYR A 363 -14.39 3.10 44.31
CA TYR A 363 -14.20 1.69 43.98
C TYR A 363 -15.04 0.77 44.87
N GLY A 364 -15.20 1.11 46.16
CA GLY A 364 -16.10 0.43 47.09
C GLY A 364 -17.55 0.46 46.60
N ARG A 365 -18.07 1.66 46.28
CA ARG A 365 -19.43 1.81 45.72
C ARG A 365 -19.64 1.07 44.40
N TRP A 366 -18.64 1.09 43.51
CA TRP A 366 -18.70 0.33 42.27
C TRP A 366 -18.88 -1.18 42.53
N LYS A 367 -18.15 -1.73 43.50
CA LYS A 367 -18.21 -3.16 43.84
C LYS A 367 -19.56 -3.55 44.44
N GLU A 368 -20.19 -2.65 45.20
CA GLU A 368 -21.51 -2.87 45.82
C GLU A 368 -22.66 -2.77 44.81
N GLU A 369 -22.62 -1.76 43.93
CA GLU A 369 -23.72 -1.47 42.99
C GLU A 369 -23.59 -2.21 41.65
N GLY A 370 -22.42 -2.75 41.32
CA GLY A 370 -22.14 -3.54 40.11
C GLY A 370 -22.29 -2.79 38.77
N ASN A 371 -22.77 -1.55 38.78
CA ASN A 371 -23.25 -0.84 37.59
C ASN A 371 -22.58 0.52 37.32
N ILE A 372 -21.78 1.05 38.25
CA ILE A 372 -21.09 2.33 38.03
C ILE A 372 -19.85 2.09 37.13
N LYS A 373 -19.93 2.40 35.85
CA LYS A 373 -18.70 2.47 35.02
C LYS A 373 -17.86 3.67 35.50
N LEU A 374 -16.92 3.44 36.41
CA LEU A 374 -15.99 4.47 36.88
C LEU A 374 -15.15 4.96 35.69
N ARG A 375 -15.10 6.28 35.51
CA ARG A 375 -14.30 6.94 34.48
C ARG A 375 -13.44 7.99 35.15
N CYS A 376 -12.13 7.83 35.18
CA CYS A 376 -11.22 8.82 35.77
C CYS A 376 -11.42 10.22 35.14
N GLN A 377 -11.75 10.23 33.85
CA GLN A 377 -11.98 11.42 33.04
C GLN A 377 -13.15 12.27 33.54
N SER A 378 -14.16 11.69 34.21
CA SER A 378 -15.28 12.47 34.75
C SER A 378 -14.85 13.43 35.87
N CYS A 379 -13.71 13.18 36.50
CA CYS A 379 -13.15 14.09 37.50
C CYS A 379 -11.93 14.85 36.96
N HIS A 380 -11.11 14.19 36.14
CA HIS A 380 -9.82 14.73 35.71
C HIS A 380 -9.83 15.45 34.34
N SER A 381 -10.95 15.43 33.61
CA SER A 381 -11.09 16.02 32.26
C SER A 381 -12.38 16.83 32.07
N ASP A 382 -13.38 16.65 32.93
CA ASP A 382 -14.67 17.33 32.91
C ASP A 382 -14.62 18.75 33.52
N PRO A 383 -15.52 19.69 33.18
CA PRO A 383 -16.66 19.60 32.25
C PRO A 383 -16.30 19.71 30.76
N TYR A 384 -15.04 20.01 30.43
CA TYR A 384 -14.65 20.43 29.08
C TYR A 384 -14.05 19.33 28.20
N ASN A 385 -13.92 18.10 28.71
CA ASN A 385 -13.22 17.00 28.04
C ASN A 385 -11.79 17.39 27.58
N HIS A 386 -11.09 18.18 28.38
CA HIS A 386 -9.75 18.68 28.05
C HIS A 386 -8.68 17.60 28.23
N HIS A 387 -7.55 17.72 27.51
CA HIS A 387 -6.44 16.75 27.61
C HIS A 387 -5.38 17.11 28.68
N ASN A 388 -5.62 18.17 29.47
CA ASN A 388 -4.80 18.51 30.64
C ASN A 388 -5.30 17.81 31.91
N PHE A 389 -4.96 16.54 32.10
CA PHE A 389 -5.43 15.75 33.24
C PHE A 389 -4.90 16.20 34.61
N ASN A 390 -3.93 17.12 34.65
CA ASN A 390 -3.41 17.69 35.90
C ASN A 390 -4.26 18.86 36.42
N ARG A 391 -5.04 19.51 35.55
CA ARG A 391 -5.76 20.76 35.85
C ARG A 391 -6.71 20.63 37.06
N ASN A 392 -7.37 19.49 37.21
CA ASN A 392 -8.37 19.27 38.24
C ASN A 392 -7.84 18.51 39.47
N VAL A 393 -6.59 18.03 39.44
CA VAL A 393 -6.05 17.21 40.56
C VAL A 393 -5.91 18.04 41.84
N SER A 394 -5.54 19.31 41.73
CA SER A 394 -5.47 20.26 42.84
C SER A 394 -6.82 20.81 43.30
N LEU A 395 -7.91 20.50 42.58
CA LEU A 395 -9.27 20.92 42.94
C LEU A 395 -10.04 19.83 43.72
N LEU A 396 -9.43 18.65 43.89
CA LEU A 396 -10.02 17.46 44.53
C LEU A 396 -9.42 17.18 45.91
N SER A 397 -8.59 18.09 46.43
CA SER A 397 -7.89 17.99 47.71
C SER A 397 -8.65 18.57 48.91
N ASP A 398 -9.81 19.16 48.67
CA ASP A 398 -10.79 19.61 49.67
C ASP A 398 -12.04 18.71 49.61
#